data_AF-W4CPQ6-F1
#
_entry.id   AF-W4CPQ6-F1
#
_cell.length_a   1.000
_cell.length_b   1.000
_cell.length_c   1.000
_cell.angle_alpha   90.00
_cell.angle_beta   90.00
_cell.angle_gamma   90.00
#
_symmetry.space_group_name_H-M   'P 1'
#
loop_
_entity.id
_entity.type
_entity.pdbx_description
1 polymer ?
#
loop_
_entity_poly.entity_id
_entity_poly.type
_entity_poly.pdbx_seq_one_letter_code
_entity_poly.pdbx_strand_id
1 'polypeptide(L)'
;MPEDMPADFDFLVRYGYGEVTKNEIKTYQDTVVKDLIMNGTATADITLTEDEMRSIYERMRGIRIMGKLELVSLKQGCAVVPYQEDSWRITVNGFTRNWSWSGENCELTEDAEQLLELRTFIADIVAGKEEYQALPEAEGGYD
;
A
#
# COMPACT_ATOMS: atom_id res chain seq x y z
N MET A 1 10.35 13.94 -6.61
CA MET A 1 9.00 14.52 -6.43
C MET A 1 9.17 16.01 -6.15
N PRO A 2 8.29 16.89 -6.67
CA PRO A 2 8.31 18.33 -6.37
C PRO A 2 8.28 18.63 -4.86
N GLU A 3 8.63 19.85 -4.46
CA GLU A 3 8.55 20.24 -3.04
C GLU A 3 7.10 20.32 -2.58
N ASP A 4 6.26 21.02 -3.34
CA ASP A 4 4.81 21.08 -3.11
C ASP A 4 4.10 19.85 -3.68
N MET A 5 3.04 19.40 -3.00
CA MET A 5 2.17 18.33 -3.48
C MET A 5 1.40 18.81 -4.73
N PRO A 6 1.60 18.18 -5.91
CA PRO A 6 0.86 18.54 -7.12
C PRO A 6 -0.62 18.17 -6.99
N ALA A 7 -1.49 18.90 -7.70
CA ALA A 7 -2.93 18.66 -7.68
C ALA A 7 -3.35 17.31 -8.29
N ASP A 8 -2.48 16.68 -9.08
CA ASP A 8 -2.68 15.36 -9.68
C ASP A 8 -1.98 14.24 -8.89
N PHE A 9 -1.58 14.51 -7.64
CA PHE A 9 -1.01 13.49 -6.79
C PHE A 9 -2.06 12.45 -6.41
N ASP A 10 -1.85 11.23 -6.90
CA ASP A 10 -2.71 10.09 -6.62
C ASP A 10 -1.91 8.80 -6.50
N PHE A 11 -2.42 7.87 -5.70
CA PHE A 11 -1.83 6.55 -5.57
C PHE A 11 -2.86 5.43 -5.43
N LEU A 12 -2.38 4.24 -5.76
CA LEU A 12 -3.00 2.96 -5.48
C LEU A 12 -1.93 2.11 -4.81
N VAL A 13 -2.26 1.56 -3.64
CA VAL A 13 -1.50 0.48 -3.01
C VAL A 13 -2.41 -0.72 -2.84
N ARG A 14 -1.93 -1.89 -3.27
CA ARG A 14 -2.57 -3.18 -3.04
C ARG A 14 -1.65 -4.03 -2.19
N TYR A 15 -2.14 -4.61 -1.10
CA TYR A 15 -1.31 -5.31 -0.13
C TYR A 15 -2.05 -6.45 0.57
N GLY A 16 -1.31 -7.43 1.05
CA GLY A 16 -1.84 -8.60 1.77
C GLY A 16 -1.03 -9.86 1.55
N TYR A 17 -1.52 -10.99 2.06
CA TYR A 17 -0.87 -12.30 1.94
C TYR A 17 -1.48 -13.12 0.80
N GLY A 18 -0.65 -13.72 -0.06
CA GLY A 18 -1.10 -14.65 -1.13
C GLY A 18 -1.90 -14.02 -2.29
N GLU A 19 -2.14 -14.76 -3.37
CA GLU A 19 -2.55 -14.18 -4.68
C GLU A 19 -4.05 -13.86 -4.86
N VAL A 20 -4.94 -14.21 -3.91
CA VAL A 20 -6.39 -14.31 -4.21
C VAL A 20 -7.17 -13.04 -3.90
N THR A 21 -7.08 -12.52 -2.68
CA THR A 21 -7.73 -11.27 -2.25
C THR A 21 -6.71 -10.37 -1.57
N LYS A 22 -6.82 -9.07 -1.82
CA LYS A 22 -5.89 -8.06 -1.30
C LYS A 22 -6.68 -6.87 -0.79
N ASN A 23 -6.11 -6.21 0.21
CA ASN A 23 -6.54 -4.87 0.57
C ASN A 23 -6.11 -3.90 -0.55
N GLU A 24 -6.94 -2.91 -0.84
CA GLU A 24 -6.60 -1.84 -1.78
C GLU A 24 -6.92 -0.48 -1.16
N ILE A 25 -6.04 0.50 -1.35
CA ILE A 25 -6.31 1.91 -1.04
C ILE A 25 -6.06 2.68 -2.33
N LYS A 26 -7.09 3.31 -2.88
CA LYS A 26 -7.07 3.93 -4.21
C LYS A 26 -7.63 5.36 -4.16
N THR A 27 -6.75 6.35 -4.18
CA THR A 27 -7.15 7.77 -4.15
C THR A 27 -7.68 8.25 -5.50
N TYR A 28 -7.28 7.62 -6.62
CA TYR A 28 -7.83 7.92 -7.96
C TYR A 28 -9.35 7.84 -8.05
N GLN A 29 -9.99 7.09 -7.15
CA GLN A 29 -11.42 6.88 -7.10
C GLN A 29 -11.98 7.11 -5.69
N ASP A 30 -11.15 7.54 -4.74
CA ASP A 30 -11.49 7.63 -3.32
C ASP A 30 -12.16 6.35 -2.77
N THR A 31 -11.53 5.20 -3.03
CA THR A 31 -12.07 3.89 -2.63
C THR A 31 -11.04 3.07 -1.87
N VAL A 32 -11.55 2.27 -0.94
CA VAL A 32 -10.77 1.25 -0.24
C VAL A 32 -11.47 -0.10 -0.36
N VAL A 33 -10.66 -1.15 -0.48
CA VAL A 33 -11.10 -2.54 -0.47
C VAL A 33 -10.47 -3.20 0.75
N LYS A 34 -11.30 -3.73 1.65
CA LYS A 34 -10.90 -4.54 2.80
C LYS A 34 -10.98 -6.01 2.40
N ASP A 35 -9.89 -6.74 2.57
CA ASP A 35 -9.88 -8.19 2.48
C ASP A 35 -10.56 -8.79 3.71
N LEU A 36 -11.62 -9.56 3.50
CA LEU A 36 -12.38 -10.25 4.54
C LEU A 36 -11.96 -11.71 4.69
N ILE A 37 -10.84 -12.11 4.05
CA ILE A 37 -10.26 -13.44 4.09
C ILE A 37 -11.26 -14.48 3.52
N MET A 38 -11.99 -15.20 4.38
CA MET A 38 -12.94 -16.22 3.92
C MET A 38 -14.20 -15.61 3.31
N ASN A 39 -14.53 -14.38 3.67
CA ASN A 39 -15.77 -13.71 3.24
C ASN A 39 -15.58 -12.81 2.00
N GLY A 40 -14.46 -12.95 1.29
CA GLY A 40 -14.17 -12.20 0.08
C GLY A 40 -13.64 -10.80 0.38
N THR A 41 -14.26 -9.77 -0.18
CA THR A 41 -13.85 -8.37 0.02
C THR A 41 -15.05 -7.47 0.29
N ALA A 42 -14.82 -6.36 0.98
CA ALA A 42 -15.78 -5.28 1.11
C ALA A 42 -15.16 -3.96 0.67
N THR A 43 -16.00 -3.02 0.24
CA THR A 43 -15.55 -1.74 -0.32
C THR A 43 -16.25 -0.59 0.38
N ALA A 44 -15.50 0.48 0.64
CA ALA A 44 -16.02 1.76 1.11
C ALA A 44 -15.47 2.89 0.23
N ASP A 45 -16.28 3.94 0.07
CA ASP A 45 -15.81 5.21 -0.46
C ASP A 45 -15.15 5.98 0.69
N ILE A 46 -13.88 6.33 0.54
CA ILE A 46 -13.08 7.04 1.54
C ILE A 46 -12.22 8.08 0.83
N THR A 47 -12.52 9.34 1.12
CA THR A 47 -11.69 10.47 0.71
C THR A 47 -10.72 10.81 1.84
N LEU A 48 -9.43 10.81 1.52
CA LEU A 48 -8.40 11.32 2.43
C LEU A 48 -8.44 12.85 2.45
N THR A 49 -8.28 13.43 3.63
CA THR A 49 -8.20 14.88 3.81
C THR A 49 -6.93 15.43 3.16
N GLU A 50 -6.90 16.73 2.88
CA GLU A 50 -5.72 17.37 2.30
C GLU A 50 -4.47 17.19 3.18
N ASP A 51 -4.61 17.28 4.51
CA ASP A 51 -3.50 17.10 5.46
C ASP A 51 -2.98 15.66 5.49
N GLU A 52 -3.87 14.67 5.37
CA GLU A 52 -3.48 13.26 5.26
C GLU A 52 -2.75 13.01 3.94
N MET A 53 -3.29 13.49 2.81
CA MET A 53 -2.65 13.39 1.49
C MET A 53 -1.27 14.05 1.50
N ARG A 54 -1.14 15.24 2.10
CA ARG A 54 0.13 15.96 2.26
C ARG A 54 1.13 15.17 3.09
N SER A 55 0.69 14.60 4.22
CA SER A 55 1.54 13.78 5.09
C SER A 55 2.05 12.52 4.37
N ILE A 56 1.21 11.88 3.57
CA ILE A 56 1.58 10.72 2.74
C ILE A 56 2.57 11.13 1.65
N TYR A 57 2.30 12.24 0.95
CA TYR A 57 3.17 12.79 -0.08
C TYR A 57 4.58 13.08 0.45
N GLU A 58 4.70 13.68 1.63
CA GLU A 58 5.98 14.01 2.26
C GLU A 58 6.79 12.74 2.59
N ARG A 59 6.14 11.69 3.11
CA ARG A 59 6.80 10.40 3.36
C ARG A 59 7.25 9.73 2.07
N MET A 60 6.39 9.69 1.05
CA MET A 60 6.71 9.20 -0.28
C MET A 60 7.92 9.93 -0.90
N ARG A 61 7.96 11.25 -0.74
CA ARG A 61 9.09 12.08 -1.18
C ARG A 61 10.37 11.76 -0.38
N GLY A 62 10.26 11.57 0.94
CA GLY A 62 11.36 11.23 1.84
C GLY A 62 12.08 9.95 1.45
N ILE A 63 11.33 8.89 1.13
CA ILE A 63 11.87 7.60 0.69
C ILE A 63 12.19 7.57 -0.82
N ARG A 64 12.02 8.70 -1.51
CA ARG A 64 12.27 8.84 -2.95
C ARG A 64 11.52 7.78 -3.77
N ILE A 65 10.25 7.52 -3.46
CA ILE A 65 9.45 6.43 -4.07
C ILE A 65 9.32 6.53 -5.61
N MET A 66 9.38 7.76 -6.14
CA MET A 66 9.41 8.04 -7.58
C MET A 66 10.83 8.00 -8.16
N GLY A 67 11.80 7.43 -7.44
CA GLY A 67 13.21 7.23 -7.76
C GLY A 67 13.56 5.76 -8.00
N LYS A 68 14.83 5.41 -8.23
CA LYS A 68 15.25 4.01 -8.36
C LYS A 68 15.18 3.35 -6.98
N LEU A 69 14.52 2.20 -6.90
CA LEU A 69 14.41 1.39 -5.69
C LEU A 69 15.03 0.02 -5.94
N GLU A 70 15.67 -0.55 -4.93
CA GLU A 70 16.20 -1.90 -4.89
C GLU A 70 15.22 -2.79 -4.11
N LEU A 71 14.30 -3.44 -4.82
CA LEU A 71 13.15 -4.14 -4.20
C LEU A 71 13.28 -5.67 -4.20
N VAL A 72 14.38 -6.20 -4.74
CA VAL A 72 14.63 -7.64 -4.85
C VAL A 72 15.80 -7.99 -3.96
N SER A 73 15.56 -8.84 -2.96
CA SER A 73 16.63 -9.38 -2.12
C SER A 73 17.61 -10.21 -2.95
N LEU A 74 18.91 -10.00 -2.71
CA LEU A 74 19.98 -10.77 -3.37
C LEU A 74 20.21 -12.13 -2.69
N LYS A 75 19.59 -12.37 -1.53
CA LYS A 75 19.74 -13.61 -0.77
C LYS A 75 18.92 -14.71 -1.41
N GLN A 76 19.60 -15.77 -1.80
CA GLN A 76 18.98 -16.95 -2.41
C GLN A 76 18.76 -18.04 -1.35
N GLY A 77 17.78 -18.92 -1.60
CA GLY A 77 17.59 -20.16 -0.83
C GLY A 77 16.60 -20.08 0.33
N CYS A 78 15.82 -19.00 0.45
CA CYS A 78 14.66 -18.93 1.33
C CYS A 78 13.41 -18.64 0.50
N ALA A 79 12.32 -19.36 0.77
CA ALA A 79 11.02 -19.13 0.18
C ALA A 79 9.97 -19.49 1.22
N VAL A 80 9.06 -18.57 1.55
CA VAL A 80 7.96 -18.80 2.48
C VAL A 80 6.62 -18.64 1.79
N VAL A 81 5.64 -19.48 2.16
CA VAL A 81 4.25 -19.37 1.71
C VAL A 81 3.35 -19.59 2.93
N PRO A 82 2.40 -18.68 3.21
CA PRO A 82 2.13 -17.45 2.47
C PRO A 82 3.23 -16.40 2.67
N TYR A 83 3.37 -15.50 1.70
CA TYR A 83 4.20 -14.31 1.82
C TYR A 83 3.36 -13.05 1.65
N GLN A 84 3.81 -11.98 2.28
CA GLN A 84 3.27 -10.65 2.04
C GLN A 84 3.86 -10.07 0.76
N GLU A 85 3.08 -9.27 0.07
CA GLU A 85 3.51 -8.50 -1.10
C GLU A 85 2.67 -7.23 -1.20
N ASP A 86 3.28 -6.20 -1.76
CA ASP A 86 2.60 -4.97 -2.09
C ASP A 86 2.84 -4.64 -3.57
N SER A 87 1.84 -4.03 -4.20
CA SER A 87 1.99 -3.36 -5.49
C SER A 87 1.52 -1.93 -5.40
N TRP A 88 2.25 -1.05 -6.07
CA TRP A 88 2.07 0.39 -6.04
C TRP A 88 1.88 0.93 -7.44
N ARG A 89 0.99 1.92 -7.56
CA ARG A 89 0.89 2.84 -8.70
C ARG A 89 0.78 4.25 -8.15
N ILE A 90 1.64 5.16 -8.58
CA ILE A 90 1.71 6.52 -8.04
C ILE A 90 1.82 7.49 -9.22
N THR A 91 0.99 8.54 -9.23
CA THR A 91 1.03 9.63 -10.21
C THR A 91 1.39 10.92 -9.49
N VAL A 92 2.37 11.64 -10.05
CA VAL A 92 2.84 12.93 -9.53
C VAL A 92 3.26 13.79 -10.73
N ASN A 93 2.66 14.96 -10.90
CA ASN A 93 3.04 15.95 -11.91
C ASN A 93 3.10 15.36 -13.34
N GLY A 94 2.08 14.59 -13.71
CA GLY A 94 1.93 13.94 -15.01
C GLY A 94 2.73 12.64 -15.19
N PHE A 95 3.52 12.23 -14.20
CA PHE A 95 4.33 11.01 -14.27
C PHE A 95 3.75 9.92 -13.39
N THR A 96 3.46 8.76 -13.99
CA THR A 96 3.03 7.56 -13.27
C THR A 96 4.18 6.56 -13.14
N ARG A 97 4.38 6.02 -11.94
CA ARG A 97 5.34 4.95 -11.66
C ARG A 97 4.65 3.78 -10.98
N ASN A 98 5.08 2.55 -11.28
CA ASN A 98 4.49 1.33 -10.73
C ASN A 98 5.60 0.41 -10.23
N TRP A 99 5.39 -0.20 -9.06
CA TRP A 99 6.34 -1.09 -8.38
C TRP A 99 5.63 -2.27 -7.73
N SER A 100 6.38 -3.31 -7.42
CA SER A 100 5.98 -4.31 -6.45
C SER A 100 7.19 -4.80 -5.67
N TRP A 101 6.95 -5.31 -4.48
CA TRP A 101 7.91 -6.06 -3.70
C TRP A 101 7.22 -7.26 -3.05
N SER A 102 7.99 -8.31 -2.76
CA SER A 102 7.50 -9.53 -2.12
C SER A 102 8.42 -9.94 -0.98
N GLY A 103 7.82 -10.41 0.11
CA GLY A 103 8.48 -11.02 1.25
C GLY A 103 8.80 -12.51 1.08
N GLU A 104 8.60 -13.09 -0.12
CA GLU A 104 8.83 -14.51 -0.40
C GLU A 104 10.23 -14.96 0.03
N ASN A 105 11.26 -14.14 -0.22
CA ASN A 105 12.66 -14.48 0.06
C ASN A 105 13.09 -14.29 1.53
N CYS A 106 12.13 -14.15 2.46
CA CYS A 106 12.32 -14.06 3.92
C CYS A 106 13.10 -12.82 4.42
N GLU A 107 13.67 -12.03 3.52
CA GLU A 107 14.43 -10.82 3.82
C GLU A 107 13.99 -9.74 2.86
N LEU A 108 13.56 -8.61 3.41
CA LEU A 108 13.26 -7.42 2.65
C LEU A 108 14.54 -6.60 2.46
N THR A 109 14.61 -5.86 1.36
CA THR A 109 15.60 -4.81 1.21
C THR A 109 15.21 -3.59 2.04
N GLU A 110 16.16 -2.69 2.31
CA GLU A 110 15.89 -1.44 3.03
C GLU A 110 14.77 -0.61 2.34
N ASP A 111 14.76 -0.56 1.01
CA ASP A 111 13.70 0.12 0.26
C ASP A 111 12.34 -0.57 0.41
N ALA A 112 12.30 -1.91 0.45
CA ALA A 112 11.05 -2.65 0.66
C ALA A 112 10.53 -2.49 2.11
N GLU A 113 11.42 -2.40 3.10
CA GLU A 113 11.06 -2.08 4.48
C GLU A 113 10.46 -0.67 4.59
N GLN A 114 11.06 0.34 3.95
CA GLN A 114 10.51 1.69 3.90
C GLN A 114 9.13 1.75 3.22
N LEU A 115 8.90 0.94 2.18
CA LEU A 115 7.59 0.82 1.54
C LEU A 115 6.55 0.15 2.44
N LEU A 116 6.95 -0.88 3.19
CA LEU A 116 6.08 -1.53 4.18
C LEU A 116 5.68 -0.56 5.30
N GLU A 117 6.62 0.23 5.81
CA GLU A 117 6.35 1.27 6.80
C GLU A 117 5.40 2.33 6.26
N LEU A 118 5.62 2.80 5.03
CA LEU A 118 4.72 3.74 4.35
C LEU A 118 3.32 3.16 4.18
N ARG A 119 3.19 1.92 3.71
CA ARG A 119 1.89 1.25 3.56
C ARG A 119 1.18 1.12 4.90
N THR A 120 1.90 0.74 5.95
CA THR A 120 1.33 0.60 7.30
C THR A 120 0.78 1.93 7.79
N PHE A 121 1.53 3.02 7.63
CA PHE A 121 1.08 4.36 7.96
C PHE A 121 -0.20 4.76 7.21
N ILE A 122 -0.29 4.49 5.90
CA ILE A 122 -1.48 4.80 5.11
C ILE A 122 -2.68 3.94 5.56
N ALA A 123 -2.45 2.66 5.82
CA ALA A 123 -3.47 1.74 6.30
C ALA A 123 -4.03 2.17 7.67
N ASP A 124 -3.19 2.67 8.58
CA ASP A 124 -3.63 3.18 9.88
C ASP A 124 -4.51 4.42 9.75
N ILE A 125 -4.19 5.33 8.82
CA ILE A 125 -5.06 6.49 8.49
C ILE A 125 -6.44 6.00 8.03
N VAL A 126 -6.45 5.06 7.08
CA VAL A 126 -7.70 4.50 6.53
C VAL A 126 -8.49 3.74 7.60
N ALA A 127 -7.84 2.96 8.46
CA ALA A 127 -8.48 2.22 9.54
C ALA A 127 -9.11 3.14 10.60
N GLY A 128 -8.64 4.39 10.71
CA GLY A 128 -9.23 5.43 11.56
C GLY A 128 -10.52 6.05 11.02
N LYS A 129 -10.90 5.78 9.77
CA LYS A 129 -12.10 6.34 9.12
C LYS A 129 -13.36 5.58 9.53
N GLU A 130 -14.45 6.30 9.79
CA GLU A 130 -15.73 5.71 10.21
C GLU A 130 -16.27 4.76 9.12
N GLU A 131 -16.11 5.13 7.85
CA GLU A 131 -16.54 4.35 6.70
C GLU A 131 -15.80 3.00 6.60
N TYR A 132 -14.51 2.97 6.96
CA TYR A 132 -13.74 1.73 7.01
C TYR A 132 -14.16 0.86 8.21
N GLN A 133 -14.39 1.49 9.36
CA GLN A 133 -14.82 0.80 10.59
C GLN A 133 -16.23 0.22 10.47
N ALA A 134 -17.06 0.76 9.58
CA ALA A 134 -18.37 0.22 9.26
C ALA A 134 -18.31 -1.03 8.35
N LEU A 135 -17.17 -1.33 7.73
CA LEU A 135 -17.00 -2.55 6.93
C LEU A 135 -17.02 -3.80 7.84
N PRO A 136 -17.50 -4.95 7.34
CA PRO A 136 -17.47 -6.20 8.09
C PRO A 136 -16.08 -6.53 8.63
N GLU A 137 -16.03 -7.22 9.76
CA GLU A 137 -14.77 -7.77 10.24
C GLU A 137 -14.29 -8.91 9.34
N ALA A 138 -12.97 -9.03 9.22
CA ALA A 138 -12.38 -10.15 8.52
C ALA A 138 -12.57 -11.42 9.37
N GLU A 139 -12.91 -12.54 8.74
CA GLU A 139 -13.12 -13.82 9.42
C GLU A 139 -12.20 -14.89 8.85
N GLY A 140 -11.54 -15.62 9.75
CA GLY A 140 -10.53 -16.61 9.40
C GLY A 140 -9.11 -16.03 9.43
N GLY A 141 -8.15 -16.81 8.95
CA GLY A 141 -6.72 -16.45 8.96
C GLY A 141 -5.85 -17.71 8.92
N TYR A 142 -4.54 -17.51 8.96
CA TYR A 142 -3.59 -18.60 9.14
C TYR A 142 -3.44 -18.89 10.64
N ASP A 143 -3.73 -20.13 11.06
CA ASP A 143 -3.43 -20.66 12.41
C ASP A 143 -1.91 -20.88 12.62
#